data_AF-A0A352RY04-F1
#
_entry.id   AF-A0A352RY04-F1
#
_cell.length_a   1.000
_cell.length_b   1.000
_cell.length_c   1.000
_cell.angle_alpha   90.00
_cell.angle_beta   90.00
_cell.angle_gamma   90.00
#
_symmetry.space_group_name_H-M   'P 1'
#
loop_
_entity.id
_entity.type
_entity.pdbx_description
1 polymer ?
#
loop_
_entity_poly.entity_id
_entity_poly.type
_entity_poly.pdbx_seq_one_letter_code
_entity_poly.pdbx_strand_id
1 'polypeptide(L)'
;GNVRELEHVISRAALKLLSRGASRKDIITLDTDLLDLDGVVAPADAAADAAPFMSAPATSLREAVEACQSRCIEQALEAQCGNWAQAARQLGMDASNLHKLARRLGVKRDEPGGSK
;
A
#
# COMPACT_ATOMS: atom_id res chain seq x y z
N GLY A 1 -15.87 -1.47 -9.31
CA GLY A 1 -16.12 -0.56 -8.19
C GLY A 1 -16.44 0.84 -8.66
N ASN A 2 -15.61 1.41 -9.54
CA ASN A 2 -15.56 2.86 -9.82
C ASN A 2 -16.90 3.51 -10.25
N VAL A 3 -17.64 2.91 -11.19
CA VAL A 3 -18.92 3.48 -11.66
C VAL A 3 -19.99 3.46 -10.56
N ARG A 4 -20.04 2.38 -9.78
CA ARG A 4 -21.01 2.22 -8.69
C ARG A 4 -20.70 3.17 -7.53
N GLU A 5 -19.43 3.37 -7.20
CA GLU A 5 -19.02 4.35 -6.20
C GLU A 5 -19.36 5.79 -6.64
N LEU A 6 -19.14 6.14 -7.91
CA LEU A 6 -19.53 7.44 -8.46
C LEU A 6 -21.04 7.67 -8.35
N GLU A 7 -21.84 6.67 -8.71
CA GLU A 7 -23.30 6.72 -8.61
C GLU A 7 -23.76 6.95 -7.17
N HIS A 8 -23.14 6.27 -6.20
CA HIS A 8 -23.43 6.45 -4.79
C HIS A 8 -23.05 7.85 -4.28
N VAL A 9 -21.92 8.41 -4.72
CA VAL A 9 -21.48 9.77 -4.33
C VAL A 9 -22.45 10.83 -4.86
N ILE A 10 -22.79 10.77 -6.15
CA ILE A 10 -23.73 11.71 -6.77
C ILE A 10 -25.12 11.61 -6.12
N SER A 11 -25.61 10.38 -5.87
CA SER A 11 -26.93 10.16 -5.27
C SER A 11 -27.01 10.70 -3.84
N ARG A 12 -25.96 10.51 -3.02
CA ARG A 12 -25.91 11.06 -1.66
C ARG A 12 -25.85 12.58 -1.65
N ALA A 13 -25.05 13.17 -2.54
CA ALA A 13 -24.92 14.62 -2.66
C ALA A 13 -26.25 15.27 -3.08
N ALA A 14 -26.95 14.69 -4.06
CA ALA A 14 -28.28 15.12 -4.47
C ALA A 14 -29.32 15.01 -3.33
N LEU A 15 -29.27 13.93 -2.55
CA LEU A 15 -30.17 13.75 -1.41
C LEU A 15 -29.93 14.78 -0.29
N LYS A 16 -28.67 15.06 0.05
CA LYS A 16 -28.30 16.10 1.03
C LYS A 16 -28.81 17.47 0.58
N LEU A 17 -28.69 17.78 -0.71
CA LEU A 17 -29.12 19.05 -1.28
C LEU A 17 -30.65 19.23 -1.24
N LEU A 18 -31.41 18.20 -1.61
CA LEU A 18 -32.87 18.20 -1.46
C LEU A 18 -33.30 18.34 0.01
N SER A 19 -32.56 17.71 0.94
CA SER A 19 -32.82 17.82 2.37
C SER A 19 -32.59 19.23 2.94
N ARG A 20 -31.79 20.06 2.25
CA ARG A 20 -31.55 21.47 2.61
C ARG A 20 -32.61 22.43 2.05
N GLY A 21 -33.67 21.92 1.43
CA GLY A 21 -34.82 22.71 0.95
C GLY A 21 -34.76 23.10 -0.53
N ALA A 22 -33.82 22.54 -1.31
CA ALA A 22 -33.82 22.73 -2.75
C ALA A 22 -35.08 22.09 -3.37
N SER A 23 -35.79 22.83 -4.22
CA SER A 23 -36.95 22.31 -4.93
C SER A 23 -36.49 21.35 -6.03
N ARG A 24 -37.17 20.20 -6.16
CA ARG A 24 -36.92 19.22 -7.21
C ARG A 24 -37.16 19.77 -8.63
N LYS A 25 -37.81 20.92 -8.75
CA LYS A 25 -38.13 21.59 -10.03
C LYS A 25 -37.05 22.57 -10.48
N ASP A 26 -36.07 22.86 -9.64
CA ASP A 26 -35.02 23.82 -9.96
C ASP A 26 -33.80 23.11 -10.58
N ILE A 27 -33.04 23.83 -11.40
CA ILE A 27 -31.72 23.36 -11.84
C ILE A 27 -30.80 23.50 -10.63
N ILE A 28 -30.26 22.37 -10.16
CA ILE A 28 -29.45 22.34 -8.95
C ILE A 28 -28.00 21.99 -9.28
N THR A 29 -27.08 22.80 -8.79
CA THR A 29 -25.63 22.58 -8.88
C THR A 29 -25.16 21.83 -7.65
N LEU A 30 -24.38 20.77 -7.85
CA LEU A 30 -23.72 20.02 -6.78
C LEU A 30 -22.31 20.58 -6.60
N ASP A 31 -22.13 21.44 -5.60
CA ASP A 31 -20.80 21.92 -5.20
C ASP A 31 -19.96 20.81 -4.53
N THR A 32 -18.64 20.98 -4.56
CA THR A 32 -17.64 20.04 -4.00
C THR A 32 -17.91 19.66 -2.55
N ASP A 33 -18.42 20.61 -1.76
CA ASP A 33 -18.68 20.43 -0.33
C ASP A 33 -19.87 19.49 -0.06
N LEU A 34 -20.75 19.28 -1.06
CA LEU A 34 -21.87 18.34 -0.97
C LEU A 34 -21.47 16.90 -1.29
N LEU A 35 -20.35 16.72 -2.00
CA LEU A 35 -19.87 15.43 -2.49
C LEU A 35 -19.21 14.59 -1.40
N ASP A 36 -19.07 15.11 -0.17
CA ASP A 36 -18.56 14.36 0.99
C ASP A 36 -17.21 13.69 0.68
N LEU A 37 -16.37 14.45 -0.03
CA LEU A 37 -15.04 14.03 -0.47
C LEU A 37 -13.99 14.23 0.62
N ASP A 38 -14.41 14.52 1.85
CA ASP A 38 -13.54 14.64 3.03
C ASP A 38 -12.90 13.28 3.33
N GLY A 39 -11.74 13.04 2.70
CA GLY A 39 -11.04 11.75 2.69
C GLY A 39 -10.46 11.39 1.32
N VAL A 40 -10.92 12.04 0.25
CA VAL A 40 -10.21 12.10 -1.02
C VAL A 40 -9.13 13.16 -0.85
N VAL A 41 -7.94 12.70 -0.44
CA VAL A 41 -6.72 13.50 -0.59
C VAL A 41 -6.55 13.74 -2.09
N ALA A 42 -7.04 14.86 -2.58
CA ALA A 42 -6.59 15.38 -3.86
C ALA A 42 -5.09 15.63 -3.68
N PRO A 43 -4.22 15.05 -4.53
CA PRO A 43 -2.81 15.42 -4.50
C PRO A 43 -2.75 16.90 -4.88
N ALA A 44 -2.55 17.75 -3.89
CA ALA A 44 -2.05 19.10 -4.10
C ALA A 44 -0.64 18.96 -4.70
N ASP A 45 -0.37 19.75 -5.74
CA ASP A 45 0.81 19.72 -6.61
C ASP A 45 0.79 18.72 -7.79
N ALA A 46 -0.02 19.05 -8.80
CA ALA A 46 0.19 18.60 -10.17
C ALA A 46 1.24 19.45 -10.91
N ALA A 47 2.40 19.65 -10.28
CA ALA A 47 3.60 20.17 -10.92
C ALA A 47 4.79 19.30 -10.48
N ALA A 48 5.24 18.46 -11.40
CA ALA A 48 6.42 17.60 -11.28
C ALA A 48 6.35 16.48 -10.23
N ASP A 49 5.42 15.54 -10.41
CA ASP A 49 5.87 14.14 -10.50
C ASP A 49 4.84 13.36 -11.28
N ALA A 50 5.28 12.73 -12.36
CA ALA A 50 4.48 11.69 -12.98
C ALA A 50 4.32 10.60 -11.93
N ALA A 51 3.19 10.58 -11.24
CA ALA A 51 2.72 9.36 -10.60
C ALA A 51 2.96 8.26 -11.63
N PRO A 52 3.66 7.16 -11.29
CA PRO A 52 3.73 6.07 -12.21
C PRO A 52 2.26 5.73 -12.44
N PHE A 53 1.81 5.96 -13.68
CA PHE A 53 0.85 5.08 -14.31
C PHE A 53 1.17 3.71 -13.72
N MET A 54 0.19 3.00 -13.16
CA MET A 54 0.42 1.60 -12.79
C MET A 54 0.71 0.84 -14.08
N SER A 55 1.92 1.04 -14.60
CA SER A 55 2.59 0.22 -15.56
C SER A 55 2.48 -1.16 -14.95
N ALA A 56 2.00 -2.10 -15.75
CA ALA A 56 2.15 -3.51 -15.44
C ALA A 56 3.52 -3.71 -14.78
N PRO A 57 3.58 -4.46 -13.66
CA PRO A 57 4.75 -4.46 -12.81
C PRO A 57 5.98 -4.63 -13.68
N ALA A 58 6.90 -3.65 -13.65
CA ALA A 58 8.09 -3.65 -14.48
C ALA A 58 8.98 -4.88 -14.22
N THR A 59 8.68 -5.57 -13.12
CA THR A 59 9.28 -6.80 -12.63
C THR A 59 8.26 -7.92 -12.61
N SER A 60 8.72 -9.14 -12.83
CA SER A 60 7.92 -10.35 -12.64
C SER A 60 7.37 -10.44 -11.21
N LEU A 61 6.26 -11.18 -11.03
CA LEU A 61 5.71 -11.46 -9.69
C LEU A 61 6.77 -12.08 -8.76
N ARG A 62 7.66 -12.91 -9.33
CA ARG A 62 8.75 -13.54 -8.60
C ARG A 62 9.69 -12.49 -8.00
N GLU A 63 10.17 -11.54 -8.80
CA GLU A 63 11.07 -10.47 -8.34
C GLU A 63 10.38 -9.56 -7.31
N ALA A 64 9.11 -9.24 -7.52
CA ALA A 64 8.34 -8.46 -6.55
C ALA A 64 8.21 -9.17 -5.19
N VAL A 65 7.96 -10.48 -5.21
CA VAL A 65 7.90 -11.31 -3.99
C VAL A 65 9.27 -11.41 -3.33
N GLU A 66 10.35 -11.62 -4.10
CA GLU A 66 11.72 -11.69 -3.57
C GLU A 66 12.12 -10.37 -2.89
N ALA A 67 11.82 -9.22 -3.51
CA ALA A 67 12.08 -7.90 -2.93
C ALA A 67 11.27 -7.66 -1.64
N CYS A 68 9.99 -8.05 -1.63
CA CYS A 68 9.15 -7.97 -0.43
C CYS A 68 9.71 -8.84 0.70
N GLN A 69 10.10 -10.08 0.40
CA GLN A 69 10.70 -10.99 1.37
C GLN A 69 11.97 -10.41 1.96
N SER A 70 12.89 -9.87 1.15
CA SER A 70 14.12 -9.25 1.64
C SER A 70 13.85 -8.12 2.63
N ARG A 71 12.93 -7.20 2.30
CA ARG A 71 12.56 -6.09 3.20
C ARG A 71 11.98 -6.57 4.52
N CYS A 72 11.10 -7.57 4.48
CA CYS A 72 10.52 -8.15 5.70
C CYS A 72 11.60 -8.76 6.61
N ILE A 73 12.61 -9.41 6.03
CA ILE A 73 13.72 -10.01 6.77
C ILE A 73 14.59 -8.91 7.41
N GLU A 74 14.94 -7.88 6.65
CA GLU A 74 15.74 -6.75 7.14
C GLU A 74 15.04 -6.03 8.30
N GLN A 75 13.76 -5.69 8.15
CA GLN A 75 12.97 -5.04 9.19
C GLN A 75 12.85 -5.88 10.46
N ALA A 76 12.62 -7.19 10.32
CA ALA A 76 12.56 -8.09 11.46
C ALA A 76 13.93 -8.21 12.16
N LEU A 77 15.04 -8.20 11.40
CA LEU A 77 16.38 -8.21 12.00
C LEU A 77 16.69 -6.90 12.72
N GLU A 78 16.36 -5.75 12.14
CA GLU A 78 16.51 -4.45 12.80
C GLU A 78 15.72 -4.39 14.11
N ALA A 79 14.45 -4.80 14.08
CA ALA A 79 13.58 -4.83 15.26
C ALA A 79 14.10 -5.74 16.38
N GLN A 80 14.82 -6.82 16.02
CA GLN A 80 15.34 -7.81 16.96
C GLN A 80 16.86 -7.69 17.18
N CYS A 81 17.46 -6.54 16.86
CA CYS A 81 18.88 -6.26 17.04
C CYS A 81 19.81 -7.34 16.43
N GLY A 82 19.46 -7.84 15.24
CA GLY A 82 20.22 -8.88 14.53
C GLY A 82 19.98 -10.31 15.04
N ASN A 83 19.04 -10.52 15.97
CA ASN A 83 18.73 -11.86 16.48
C ASN A 83 17.85 -12.65 15.51
N TRP A 84 18.49 -13.50 14.70
CA TRP A 84 17.84 -14.35 13.70
C TRP A 84 16.75 -15.27 14.26
N ALA A 85 16.89 -15.79 15.47
CA ALA A 85 15.88 -16.68 16.06
C ALA A 85 14.61 -15.91 16.45
N GLN A 86 14.76 -14.69 16.98
CA GLN A 86 13.62 -13.82 17.29
C GLN A 86 12.97 -13.25 16.03
N ALA A 87 13.77 -12.84 15.05
CA ALA A 87 13.26 -12.40 13.75
C ALA A 87 12.46 -13.50 13.04
N ALA A 88 12.93 -14.75 13.10
CA ALA A 88 12.20 -15.88 12.54
C ALA A 88 10.85 -16.11 13.24
N ARG A 89 10.83 -16.06 14.58
CA ARG A 89 9.60 -16.15 15.37
C ARG A 89 8.61 -15.03 15.03
N GLN A 90 9.10 -13.79 14.88
CA GLN A 90 8.28 -12.65 14.49
C GLN A 90 7.67 -12.83 13.09
N LEU A 91 8.45 -13.38 12.15
CA LEU A 91 8.01 -13.68 10.78
C LEU A 91 7.21 -15.00 10.66
N GLY A 92 6.95 -15.71 11.76
CA GLY A 92 6.19 -16.95 11.77
C GLY A 92 6.89 -18.14 11.10
N MET A 93 8.23 -18.14 11.08
CA MET A 93 9.04 -19.20 10.48
C MET A 93 10.11 -19.73 11.43
N ASP A 94 10.69 -20.88 11.11
CA ASP A 94 11.87 -21.37 11.82
C ASP A 94 13.15 -20.65 11.36
N ALA A 95 14.12 -20.57 12.27
CA ALA A 95 15.38 -19.86 12.03
C ALA A 95 16.22 -20.48 10.89
N SER A 96 16.13 -21.80 10.70
CA SER A 96 16.86 -22.51 9.64
C SER A 96 16.33 -22.13 8.25
N ASN A 97 15.01 -22.05 8.10
CA ASN A 97 14.37 -21.63 6.86
C ASN A 97 14.56 -20.14 6.60
N LEU A 98 14.51 -19.30 7.63
CA LEU A 98 14.85 -17.87 7.50
C LEU A 98 16.29 -17.69 6.99
N HIS A 99 17.27 -18.43 7.52
CA HIS A 99 18.65 -18.36 7.05
C HIS A 99 18.83 -18.84 5.61
N LYS A 100 18.13 -19.91 5.19
CA LYS A 100 18.16 -20.39 3.80
C LYS A 100 17.54 -19.36 2.86
N LEU A 101 16.42 -18.76 3.27
CA LEU A 101 15.72 -17.73 2.51
C LEU A 101 16.60 -16.49 2.36
N ALA A 102 17.19 -15.98 3.45
CA ALA A 102 18.07 -14.82 3.44
C ALA A 102 19.32 -15.03 2.57
N ARG A 103 19.88 -16.25 2.52
CA ARG A 103 20.97 -16.59 1.60
C ARG A 103 20.52 -16.60 0.14
N ARG A 104 19.38 -17.21 -0.14
CA ARG A 104 18.80 -17.25 -1.51
C ARG A 104 18.50 -15.84 -2.04
N LEU A 105 18.04 -14.95 -1.17
CA LEU A 105 17.71 -13.56 -1.49
C LEU A 105 18.93 -12.62 -1.48
N GLY A 106 20.12 -13.10 -1.12
CA GLY A 106 21.33 -12.27 -1.04
C GLY A 106 21.42 -11.32 0.15
N VAL A 107 20.44 -11.36 1.08
CA VAL A 107 20.41 -10.57 2.33
C VAL A 107 21.51 -11.02 3.30
N LYS A 108 21.82 -12.32 3.29
CA LYS A 108 22.94 -12.88 4.07
C LYS A 108 23.98 -13.42 3.09
N ARG A 109 25.14 -12.76 2.99
CA ARG A 109 26.31 -13.32 2.30
C ARG A 109 26.92 -14.40 3.20
N ASP A 110 27.27 -15.54 2.62
CA ASP A 110 27.97 -16.60 3.35
C ASP A 110 29.35 -16.04 3.74
N GLU A 111 29.55 -15.74 5.02
CA GLU A 111 30.86 -15.43 5.58
C GLU A 111 31.72 -16.71 5.48
N PRO A 112 32.85 -16.71 4.75
CA PRO A 112 33.77 -17.83 4.78
C PRO A 112 34.54 -17.78 6.11
N GLY A 113 34.06 -18.52 7.11
CA GLY A 113 34.90 -18.93 8.24
C GLY A 113 34.49 -18.42 9.62
N GLY A 114 33.84 -19.30 10.37
CA GLY A 114 34.11 -19.41 11.81
C GLY A 114 35.14 -20.51 12.01
N SER A 115 36.40 -20.11 12.17
CA SER A 115 37.49 -20.98 12.63
C SER A 115 37.42 -21.19 14.15
N LYS A 116 37.72 -22.43 14.55
CA LYS A 116 38.01 -22.99 15.89
C LYS A 116 36.87 -23.15 16.89
#